data_AF-A0A1H5XP93-F1
#
_entry.id   AF-A0A1H5XP93-F1
#
_cell.length_a   1.000
_cell.length_b   1.000
_cell.length_c   1.000
_cell.angle_alpha   90.00
_cell.angle_beta   90.00
_cell.angle_gamma   90.00
#
_symmetry.space_group_name_H-M   'P 1'
#
loop_
_entity.id
_entity.type
_entity.pdbx_description
1 polymer ?
#
loop_
_entity_poly.entity_id
_entity_poly.type
_entity_poly.pdbx_seq_one_letter_code
_entity_poly.pdbx_strand_id
1 'polypeptide(L)'
;MSSFASPQPLPFGLRSSSLGAKFFIITMLALVMSLSGFFVESLTTERANNHGLLAASSESSTAQDANQPKTVFGIRLADSYRSTRRSLHYITLFLGFVFLTYFLFEVLSGRRAHPAQYAMVGIAQIIFYLLLLSLAEHIGFDLSFLIAGAATVSLFALNTEWVFQSRKLAYRALAVFSALYGFIYVLLRVEAYALLVGAIASFCAIAAAMYITRNVDWYGAGAPAPAVAGGAIPPSPQVRDSWLE
;
A
#
# COMPACT_ATOMS: atom_id res chain seq x y z
N MET A 1 -5.85 25.11 -56.69
CA MET A 1 -4.84 24.38 -55.91
C MET A 1 -5.10 24.69 -54.45
N SER A 2 -5.75 23.76 -53.75
CA SER A 2 -6.20 23.89 -52.36
C SER A 2 -5.00 23.83 -51.40
N SER A 3 -4.81 24.92 -50.65
CA SER A 3 -3.83 25.02 -49.57
C SER A 3 -4.28 24.12 -48.40
N PHE A 4 -3.56 23.03 -48.18
CA PHE A 4 -3.77 22.15 -47.03
C PHE A 4 -3.22 22.81 -45.78
N ALA A 5 -4.11 23.25 -44.90
CA ALA A 5 -3.77 23.67 -43.54
C ALA A 5 -3.18 22.50 -42.75
N SER A 6 -1.95 22.66 -42.28
CA SER A 6 -1.28 21.73 -41.36
C SER A 6 -1.98 21.72 -39.99
N PRO A 7 -2.22 20.54 -39.37
CA PRO A 7 -2.87 20.45 -38.07
C PRO A 7 -1.99 21.04 -36.96
N GLN A 8 -2.56 21.95 -36.17
CA GLN A 8 -1.94 22.54 -34.99
C GLN A 8 -1.75 21.48 -33.88
N PRO A 9 -0.58 21.40 -33.21
CA PRO A 9 -0.39 20.50 -32.08
C PRO A 9 -1.17 20.99 -30.84
N LEU A 10 -1.90 20.08 -30.20
CA LEU A 10 -2.70 20.36 -29.00
C LEU A 10 -1.80 20.75 -27.79
N PRO A 11 -2.19 21.73 -26.95
CA PRO A 11 -1.35 22.27 -25.88
C PRO A 11 -1.26 21.42 -24.60
N PHE A 12 -1.81 20.21 -24.55
CA PHE A 12 -1.80 19.38 -23.35
C PHE A 12 -0.60 18.42 -23.32
N GLY A 13 0.58 19.00 -23.16
CA GLY A 13 1.76 18.25 -22.74
C GLY A 13 1.61 17.84 -21.27
N LEU A 14 1.08 16.65 -21.01
CA LEU A 14 1.17 16.00 -19.71
C LEU A 14 2.66 15.77 -19.41
N ARG A 15 3.25 16.71 -18.67
CA ARG A 15 4.62 16.65 -18.16
C ARG A 15 4.86 15.25 -17.61
N SER A 16 5.86 14.57 -18.18
CA SER A 16 6.39 13.34 -17.62
C SER A 16 6.84 13.62 -16.18
N SER A 17 6.06 13.20 -15.18
CA SER A 17 6.46 13.33 -13.79
C SER A 17 7.68 12.45 -13.54
N SER A 18 8.73 13.03 -12.95
CA SER A 18 9.91 12.27 -12.54
C SER A 18 9.50 11.19 -11.54
N LEU A 19 10.24 10.07 -11.51
CA LEU A 19 9.96 8.95 -10.60
C LEU A 19 9.93 9.41 -9.13
N GLY A 20 10.71 10.44 -8.79
CA GLY A 20 10.68 11.10 -7.48
C GLY A 20 9.38 11.82 -7.15
N ALA A 21 8.75 12.50 -8.13
CA ALA A 21 7.44 13.13 -7.92
C ALA A 21 6.35 12.09 -7.65
N LYS A 22 6.45 10.91 -8.26
CA LYS A 22 5.53 9.79 -8.01
C LYS A 22 5.74 9.19 -6.62
N PHE A 23 6.99 8.99 -6.19
CA PHE A 23 7.29 8.55 -4.83
C PHE A 23 6.70 9.51 -3.80
N PHE A 24 6.80 10.82 -4.04
CA PHE A 24 6.21 11.84 -3.18
C PHE A 24 4.68 11.76 -3.14
N ILE A 25 4.02 11.57 -4.29
CA ILE A 25 2.57 11.37 -4.35
C ILE A 25 2.14 10.10 -3.60
N ILE A 26 2.84 8.98 -3.80
CA ILE A 26 2.53 7.71 -3.12
C ILE A 26 2.72 7.87 -1.61
N THR A 27 3.80 8.51 -1.18
CA THR A 27 4.07 8.78 0.23
C THR A 27 3.02 9.69 0.84
N MET A 28 2.64 10.77 0.14
CA MET A 28 1.60 11.70 0.57
C MET A 28 0.23 11.01 0.65
N LEU A 29 -0.10 10.18 -0.33
CA LEU A 29 -1.35 9.40 -0.35
C LEU A 29 -1.37 8.33 0.76
N ALA A 30 -0.25 7.66 1.02
CA ALA A 30 -0.12 6.72 2.13
C ALA A 30 -0.28 7.41 3.49
N LEU A 31 0.20 8.65 3.62
CA LEU A 31 0.01 9.48 4.82
C LEU A 31 -1.47 9.87 4.97
N VAL A 32 -2.12 10.33 3.89
CA VAL A 32 -3.56 10.63 3.87
C VAL A 32 -4.40 9.38 4.19
N MET A 33 -4.01 8.20 3.70
CA MET A 33 -4.70 6.95 4.02
C MET A 33 -4.42 6.47 5.45
N SER A 34 -3.29 6.84 6.05
CA SER A 34 -3.04 6.56 7.47
C SER A 34 -4.01 7.32 8.39
N LEU A 35 -4.49 8.51 7.98
CA LEU A 35 -5.62 9.17 8.67
C LEU A 35 -6.90 8.32 8.64
N SER A 36 -7.13 7.56 7.56
CA SER A 36 -8.28 6.65 7.48
C SER A 36 -8.12 5.44 8.41
N GLY A 37 -6.88 5.00 8.68
CA GLY A 37 -6.61 3.99 9.70
C GLY A 37 -7.10 4.40 11.09
N PHE A 38 -6.93 5.67 11.45
CA PHE A 38 -7.45 6.23 12.71
C PHE A 38 -8.98 6.18 12.78
N PHE A 39 -9.67 6.38 11.66
CA PHE A 39 -11.13 6.24 11.60
C PHE A 39 -11.60 4.81 11.89
N VAL A 40 -10.93 3.80 11.32
CA VAL A 40 -11.24 2.38 11.59
C VAL A 40 -10.97 2.04 13.07
N GLU A 41 -9.91 2.59 13.64
CA GLU A 41 -9.61 2.45 15.07
C GLU A 41 -10.68 3.12 15.95
N SER A 42 -11.19 4.29 15.56
CA SER A 42 -12.30 4.98 16.23
C SER A 42 -13.57 4.13 16.23
N LEU A 43 -13.98 3.61 15.06
CA LEU A 43 -15.17 2.76 14.94
C LEU A 43 -15.08 1.52 15.82
N THR A 44 -13.90 0.92 15.89
CA THR A 44 -13.74 -0.29 16.70
C THR A 44 -13.69 0.04 18.18
N THR A 45 -13.10 1.18 18.55
CA THR A 45 -13.12 1.68 19.94
C THR A 45 -14.52 2.02 20.41
N GLU A 46 -15.34 2.65 19.56
CA GLU A 46 -16.76 2.91 19.84
C GLU A 46 -17.54 1.60 20.02
N ARG A 47 -17.34 0.63 19.12
CA ARG A 47 -17.96 -0.70 19.29
C ARG A 47 -17.51 -1.40 20.57
N ALA A 48 -16.25 -1.25 20.97
CA ALA A 48 -15.71 -1.84 22.20
C ALA A 48 -16.39 -1.27 23.43
N ASN A 49 -16.52 0.05 23.45
CA ASN A 49 -17.14 0.78 24.55
C ASN A 49 -18.63 0.47 24.63
N ASN A 50 -19.34 0.38 23.49
CA ASN A 50 -20.76 0.04 23.46
C ASN A 50 -21.04 -1.38 23.98
N HIS A 51 -20.22 -2.38 23.59
CA HIS A 51 -20.34 -3.74 24.15
C HIS A 51 -19.96 -3.80 25.63
N GLY A 52 -18.96 -3.03 26.07
CA GLY A 52 -18.61 -2.89 27.48
C GLY A 52 -19.74 -2.26 28.30
N LEU A 53 -20.43 -1.26 27.76
CA LEU A 53 -21.61 -0.63 28.38
C LEU A 53 -22.80 -1.60 28.46
N LEU A 54 -23.03 -2.42 27.43
CA LEU A 54 -24.08 -3.44 27.43
C LEU A 54 -23.79 -4.57 28.44
N ALA A 55 -22.52 -4.91 28.65
CA ALA A 55 -22.11 -5.84 29.70
C ALA A 55 -22.27 -5.25 31.11
N ALA A 56 -21.86 -3.99 31.32
CA ALA A 56 -21.98 -3.30 32.60
C ALA A 56 -23.44 -2.99 32.99
N SER A 57 -24.29 -2.66 32.01
CA SER A 57 -25.74 -2.51 32.22
C SER A 57 -26.42 -3.84 32.54
N SER A 58 -25.94 -4.96 31.97
CA SER A 58 -26.39 -6.31 32.34
C SER A 58 -25.96 -6.70 33.77
N GLU A 59 -24.75 -6.34 34.21
CA GLU A 59 -24.29 -6.57 35.59
C GLU A 59 -25.13 -5.80 36.63
N SER A 60 -25.62 -4.61 36.27
CA SER A 60 -26.49 -3.83 37.17
C SER A 60 -27.91 -4.41 37.34
N SER A 61 -28.31 -5.37 36.50
CA SER A 61 -29.64 -5.99 36.51
C SER A 61 -29.65 -7.48 36.86
N THR A 62 -28.50 -8.10 37.18
CA THR A 62 -28.46 -9.54 37.53
C THR A 62 -27.39 -9.84 38.57
N ALA A 63 -27.60 -9.36 39.79
CA ALA A 63 -27.18 -10.16 40.93
C ALA A 63 -28.02 -11.45 40.86
N GLN A 64 -27.35 -12.59 40.63
CA GLN A 64 -27.90 -13.95 40.62
C GLN A 64 -28.24 -14.56 39.24
N ASP A 65 -27.26 -14.67 38.35
CA ASP A 65 -27.10 -15.89 37.53
C ASP A 65 -25.62 -16.05 37.14
N ALA A 66 -24.85 -16.61 38.08
CA ALA A 66 -23.42 -16.80 37.92
C ALA A 66 -23.14 -18.09 37.16
N ASN A 67 -22.29 -17.96 36.14
CA ASN A 67 -21.50 -19.02 35.50
C ASN A 67 -22.11 -19.72 34.28
N GLN A 68 -22.35 -18.95 33.20
CA GLN A 68 -22.10 -19.48 31.86
C GLN A 68 -21.36 -18.44 31.03
N PRO A 69 -20.15 -18.72 30.51
CA PRO A 69 -19.61 -17.93 29.41
C PRO A 69 -20.63 -18.04 28.26
N LYS A 70 -21.15 -16.91 27.78
CA LYS A 70 -22.12 -16.86 26.67
C LYS A 70 -21.45 -17.34 25.39
N THR A 71 -21.35 -18.65 25.21
CA THR A 71 -20.96 -19.35 23.98
C THR A 71 -22.19 -19.47 23.11
N VAL A 72 -22.35 -18.54 22.17
CA VAL A 72 -23.21 -18.75 21.01
C VAL A 72 -22.30 -19.33 19.93
N PHE A 73 -22.63 -20.53 19.43
CA PHE A 73 -21.83 -21.31 18.46
C PHE A 73 -20.45 -21.82 18.91
N GLY A 74 -20.22 -22.12 20.19
CA GLY A 74 -19.00 -22.83 20.64
C GLY A 74 -17.68 -22.06 20.50
N ILE A 75 -17.73 -20.78 20.12
CA ILE A 75 -16.59 -19.87 20.04
C ILE A 75 -16.71 -18.88 21.20
N ARG A 76 -15.62 -18.64 21.93
CA ARG A 76 -15.58 -17.60 22.96
C ARG A 76 -15.56 -16.23 22.29
N LEU A 77 -16.70 -15.51 22.26
CA LEU A 77 -16.81 -14.17 21.67
C LEU A 77 -15.77 -13.17 22.25
N ALA A 78 -15.32 -13.37 23.49
CA ALA A 78 -14.31 -12.53 24.13
C ALA A 78 -12.91 -12.63 23.48
N ASP A 79 -12.54 -13.79 22.92
CA ASP A 79 -11.22 -14.02 22.32
C ASP A 79 -11.14 -13.44 20.91
N SER A 80 -12.21 -13.57 20.10
CA SER A 80 -12.33 -12.92 18.78
C SER A 80 -12.21 -11.39 18.90
N TYR A 81 -12.81 -10.80 19.93
CA TYR A 81 -12.78 -9.35 20.13
C TYR A 81 -11.39 -8.83 20.49
N ARG A 82 -10.64 -9.54 21.35
CA ARG A 82 -9.24 -9.20 21.67
C ARG A 82 -8.34 -9.29 20.44
N SER A 83 -8.46 -10.34 19.63
CA SER A 83 -7.67 -10.47 18.40
C SER A 83 -7.99 -9.38 17.38
N THR A 84 -9.27 -9.03 17.20
CA THR A 84 -9.64 -7.94 16.29
C THR A 84 -9.15 -6.59 16.79
N ARG A 85 -9.24 -6.31 18.09
CA ARG A 85 -8.74 -5.05 18.68
C ARG A 85 -7.22 -4.92 18.55
N ARG A 86 -6.47 -6.04 18.58
CA ARG A 86 -5.02 -6.04 18.30
C ARG A 86 -4.70 -5.81 16.83
N SER A 87 -5.54 -6.28 15.90
CA SER A 87 -5.30 -6.12 14.47
C SER A 87 -5.22 -4.65 14.03
N LEU A 88 -5.87 -3.77 14.78
CA LEU A 88 -5.90 -2.34 14.53
C LEU A 88 -4.55 -1.66 14.76
N HIS A 89 -3.78 -2.12 15.76
CA HIS A 89 -2.43 -1.58 16.00
C HIS A 89 -1.49 -1.81 14.81
N TYR A 90 -1.78 -2.81 13.97
CA TYR A 90 -0.97 -3.15 12.80
C TYR A 90 -1.51 -2.56 11.49
N ILE A 91 -2.58 -1.74 11.54
CA ILE A 91 -3.17 -1.11 10.36
C ILE A 91 -2.13 -0.36 9.53
N THR A 92 -1.32 0.47 10.18
CA THR A 92 -0.32 1.31 9.50
C THR A 92 0.77 0.46 8.85
N LEU A 93 1.23 -0.60 9.53
CA LEU A 93 2.24 -1.51 9.00
C LEU A 93 1.72 -2.30 7.80
N PHE A 94 0.48 -2.80 7.88
CA PHE A 94 -0.15 -3.50 6.77
C PHE A 94 -0.33 -2.56 5.56
N LEU A 95 -0.91 -1.38 5.79
CA LEU A 95 -1.11 -0.39 4.74
C LEU A 95 0.22 -0.03 4.06
N GLY A 96 1.28 0.19 4.86
CA GLY A 96 2.63 0.42 4.38
C GLY A 96 3.15 -0.70 3.47
N PHE A 97 2.96 -1.97 3.83
CA PHE A 97 3.36 -3.10 2.97
C PHE A 97 2.55 -3.22 1.68
N VAL A 98 1.25 -2.95 1.72
CA VAL A 98 0.42 -2.99 0.51
C VAL A 98 0.85 -1.90 -0.47
N PHE A 99 1.04 -0.67 0.01
CA PHE A 99 1.55 0.43 -0.83
C PHE A 99 2.97 0.15 -1.33
N LEU A 100 3.85 -0.37 -0.48
CA LEU A 100 5.20 -0.77 -0.88
C LEU A 100 5.16 -1.82 -1.98
N THR A 101 4.29 -2.82 -1.86
CA THR A 101 4.12 -3.88 -2.87
C THR A 101 3.65 -3.30 -4.21
N TYR A 102 2.65 -2.42 -4.20
CA TYR A 102 2.18 -1.75 -5.42
C TYR A 102 3.25 -0.85 -6.03
N PHE A 103 4.00 -0.13 -5.21
CA PHE A 103 5.13 0.69 -5.65
C PHE A 103 6.21 -0.17 -6.32
N LEU A 104 6.57 -1.31 -5.73
CA LEU A 104 7.49 -2.27 -6.33
C LEU A 104 6.95 -2.75 -7.69
N PHE A 105 5.67 -3.12 -7.78
CA PHE A 105 5.09 -3.53 -9.06
C PHE A 105 5.10 -2.42 -10.12
N GLU A 106 4.86 -1.16 -9.75
CA GLU A 106 4.99 -0.03 -10.69
C GLU A 106 6.44 0.07 -11.21
N VAL A 107 7.42 0.00 -10.31
CA VAL A 107 8.84 0.10 -10.65
C VAL A 107 9.30 -1.08 -11.52
N LEU A 108 8.91 -2.31 -11.18
CA LEU A 108 9.24 -3.50 -11.98
C LEU A 108 8.58 -3.52 -13.36
N SER A 109 7.35 -3.01 -13.46
CA SER A 109 6.56 -3.06 -14.69
C SER A 109 6.91 -1.92 -15.65
N GLY A 110 7.48 -0.81 -15.16
CA GLY A 110 7.81 0.38 -15.95
C GLY A 110 6.60 1.13 -16.51
N ARG A 111 5.38 0.64 -16.26
CA ARG A 111 4.10 1.25 -16.67
C ARG A 111 3.58 2.15 -15.56
N ARG A 112 3.03 3.31 -15.94
CA ARG A 112 2.49 4.29 -14.98
C ARG A 112 1.16 3.79 -14.43
N ALA A 113 1.10 3.52 -13.13
CA ALA A 113 -0.18 3.30 -12.46
C ALA A 113 -0.91 4.63 -12.30
N HIS A 114 -2.21 4.67 -12.61
CA HIS A 114 -3.02 5.87 -12.44
C HIS A 114 -3.22 6.15 -10.93
N PRO A 115 -3.12 7.40 -10.44
CA PRO A 115 -3.28 7.72 -9.01
C PRO A 115 -4.59 7.19 -8.40
N ALA A 116 -5.66 7.13 -9.18
CA ALA A 116 -6.94 6.55 -8.75
C ALA A 116 -6.83 5.08 -8.30
N GLN A 117 -5.90 4.30 -8.88
CA GLN A 117 -5.69 2.90 -8.50
C GLN A 117 -5.13 2.79 -7.08
N TYR A 118 -4.20 3.66 -6.72
CA TYR A 118 -3.68 3.71 -5.36
C TYR A 118 -4.75 4.07 -4.32
N ALA A 119 -5.68 4.97 -4.68
CA ALA A 119 -6.84 5.27 -3.83
C ALA A 119 -7.78 4.05 -3.70
N MET A 120 -8.06 3.35 -4.79
CA MET A 120 -8.88 2.12 -4.76
C MET A 120 -8.26 1.02 -3.90
N VAL A 121 -6.93 0.86 -3.95
CA VAL A 121 -6.21 -0.11 -3.10
C VAL A 121 -6.38 0.24 -1.62
N GLY A 122 -6.27 1.52 -1.26
CA GLY A 122 -6.53 1.98 0.10
C GLY A 122 -7.97 1.73 0.56
N ILE A 123 -8.95 2.01 -0.30
CA ILE A 123 -10.38 1.73 -0.02
C ILE A 123 -10.63 0.23 0.15
N ALA A 124 -10.06 -0.61 -0.72
CA ALA A 124 -10.15 -2.06 -0.60
C ALA A 124 -9.53 -2.56 0.70
N GLN A 125 -8.46 -1.92 1.19
CA GLN A 125 -7.87 -2.23 2.49
C GLN A 125 -8.81 -1.89 3.65
N ILE A 126 -9.53 -0.77 3.60
CA ILE A 126 -10.56 -0.42 4.60
C ILE A 126 -11.68 -1.46 4.58
N ILE A 127 -12.15 -1.81 3.38
CA ILE A 127 -13.20 -2.82 3.18
C ILE A 127 -12.77 -4.17 3.76
N PHE A 128 -11.51 -4.60 3.57
CA PHE A 128 -10.97 -5.80 4.21
C PHE A 128 -11.16 -5.80 5.73
N TYR A 129 -10.82 -4.70 6.41
CA TYR A 129 -10.99 -4.62 7.87
C TYR A 129 -12.45 -4.63 8.30
N LEU A 130 -13.33 -3.97 7.53
CA LEU A 130 -14.77 -3.99 7.81
C LEU A 130 -15.34 -5.41 7.65
N LEU A 131 -14.92 -6.14 6.61
CA LEU A 131 -15.30 -7.55 6.42
C LEU A 131 -14.74 -8.42 7.55
N LEU A 132 -13.47 -8.25 7.91
CA LEU A 132 -12.84 -9.01 8.99
C LEU A 132 -13.59 -8.80 10.31
N LEU A 133 -13.87 -7.54 10.69
CA LEU A 133 -14.58 -7.21 11.92
C LEU A 133 -16.01 -7.76 11.91
N SER A 134 -16.77 -7.53 10.83
CA SER A 134 -18.15 -7.99 10.73
C SER A 134 -18.26 -9.52 10.70
N LEU A 135 -17.39 -10.22 9.97
CA LEU A 135 -17.43 -11.67 9.91
C LEU A 135 -16.92 -12.31 11.21
N ALA A 136 -15.93 -11.71 11.87
CA ALA A 136 -15.34 -12.26 13.09
C ALA A 136 -16.36 -12.36 14.22
N GLU A 137 -17.39 -11.50 14.20
CA GLU A 137 -18.52 -11.53 15.13
C GLU A 137 -19.43 -12.74 14.92
N HIS A 138 -19.58 -13.22 13.67
CA HIS A 138 -20.51 -14.30 13.34
C HIS A 138 -19.86 -15.69 13.29
N ILE A 139 -18.67 -15.81 12.71
CA ILE A 139 -18.03 -17.10 12.37
C ILE A 139 -16.64 -17.28 12.99
N GLY A 140 -16.14 -16.29 13.75
CA GLY A 140 -14.84 -16.34 14.44
C GLY A 140 -13.65 -15.91 13.57
N PHE A 141 -12.58 -15.44 14.23
CA PHE A 141 -11.46 -14.74 13.60
C PHE A 141 -10.76 -15.50 12.46
N ASP A 142 -10.47 -16.79 12.64
CA ASP A 142 -9.66 -17.56 11.68
C ASP A 142 -10.36 -17.71 10.32
N LEU A 143 -11.65 -18.07 10.33
CA LEU A 143 -12.45 -18.20 9.11
C LEU A 143 -12.72 -16.84 8.47
N SER A 144 -13.00 -15.82 9.29
CA SER A 144 -13.20 -14.46 8.80
C SER A 144 -11.97 -13.90 8.11
N PHE A 145 -10.78 -14.13 8.68
CA PHE A 145 -9.52 -13.71 8.06
C PHE A 145 -9.27 -14.44 6.75
N LEU A 146 -9.52 -15.74 6.69
CA LEU A 146 -9.32 -16.51 5.46
C LEU A 146 -10.26 -16.03 4.34
N ILE A 147 -11.54 -15.83 4.64
CA ILE A 147 -12.54 -15.37 3.66
C ILE A 147 -12.25 -13.93 3.21
N ALA A 148 -12.09 -13.00 4.16
CA ALA A 148 -11.83 -11.60 3.84
C ALA A 148 -10.47 -11.44 3.14
N GLY A 149 -9.44 -12.14 3.63
CA GLY A 149 -8.11 -12.13 3.07
C GLY A 149 -8.07 -12.70 1.65
N ALA A 150 -8.70 -13.87 1.41
CA ALA A 150 -8.76 -14.46 0.08
C ALA A 150 -9.51 -13.56 -0.92
N ALA A 151 -10.60 -12.92 -0.49
CA ALA A 151 -11.33 -11.96 -1.31
C ALA A 151 -10.45 -10.75 -1.69
N THR A 152 -9.73 -10.17 -0.72
CA THR A 152 -8.88 -9.00 -0.97
C THR A 152 -7.63 -9.34 -1.78
N VAL A 153 -6.97 -10.46 -1.50
CA VAL A 153 -5.82 -10.94 -2.29
C VAL A 153 -6.23 -11.18 -3.74
N SER A 154 -7.39 -11.79 -3.97
CA SER A 154 -7.92 -12.00 -5.32
C SER A 154 -8.21 -10.67 -6.01
N LEU A 155 -8.82 -9.72 -5.29
CA LEU A 155 -9.09 -8.38 -5.80
C LEU A 155 -7.80 -7.64 -6.20
N PHE A 156 -6.75 -7.70 -5.38
CA PHE A 156 -5.45 -7.09 -5.70
C PHE A 156 -4.73 -7.77 -6.87
N ALA A 157 -4.80 -9.10 -6.95
CA ALA A 157 -4.22 -9.83 -8.08
C ALA A 157 -4.91 -9.47 -9.41
N LEU A 158 -6.25 -9.43 -9.42
CA LEU A 158 -7.06 -9.02 -10.58
C LEU A 158 -6.83 -7.56 -10.94
N ASN A 159 -6.76 -6.69 -9.93
CA ASN A 159 -6.45 -5.28 -10.12
C ASN A 159 -5.07 -5.11 -10.78
N THR A 160 -4.07 -5.88 -10.36
CA THR A 160 -2.74 -5.88 -10.98
C THR A 160 -2.80 -6.34 -12.44
N GLU A 161 -3.60 -7.36 -12.76
CA GLU A 161 -3.81 -7.79 -14.15
C GLU A 161 -4.41 -6.65 -14.99
N TRP A 162 -5.44 -5.96 -14.49
CA TRP A 162 -6.11 -4.88 -15.22
C TRP A 162 -5.22 -3.65 -15.43
N VAL A 163 -4.47 -3.26 -14.40
CA VAL A 163 -3.61 -2.06 -14.45
C VAL A 163 -2.39 -2.29 -15.35
N PHE A 164 -1.74 -3.44 -15.22
CA PHE A 164 -0.48 -3.70 -15.92
C PHE A 164 -0.66 -4.56 -17.18
N GLN A 165 -1.87 -5.05 -17.46
CA GLN A 165 -2.24 -5.90 -18.61
C GLN A 165 -1.29 -7.09 -18.82
N SER A 166 -0.84 -7.71 -17.71
CA SER A 166 0.12 -8.81 -17.74
C SER A 166 -0.26 -9.92 -16.77
N ARG A 167 -0.61 -11.09 -17.32
CA ARG A 167 -0.94 -12.29 -16.53
C ARG A 167 0.23 -12.79 -15.68
N LYS A 168 1.47 -12.66 -16.17
CA LYS A 168 2.67 -13.01 -15.40
C LYS A 168 2.80 -12.16 -14.14
N LEU A 169 2.43 -10.87 -14.21
CA LEU A 169 2.44 -9.98 -13.06
C LEU A 169 1.29 -10.29 -12.10
N ALA A 170 0.12 -10.66 -12.62
CA ALA A 170 -1.01 -11.08 -11.80
C ALA A 170 -0.70 -12.30 -10.92
N TYR A 171 -0.06 -13.34 -11.47
CA TYR A 171 0.38 -14.50 -10.67
C TYR A 171 1.42 -14.12 -9.61
N ARG A 172 2.36 -13.22 -9.94
CA ARG A 172 3.32 -12.70 -8.96
C ARG A 172 2.62 -11.89 -7.87
N ALA A 173 1.65 -11.06 -8.22
CA ALA A 173 0.85 -10.32 -7.25
C ALA A 173 0.07 -11.25 -6.33
N LEU A 174 -0.58 -12.27 -6.89
CA LEU A 174 -1.29 -13.27 -6.08
C LEU A 174 -0.34 -13.97 -5.10
N ALA A 175 0.85 -14.37 -5.53
CA ALA A 175 1.85 -14.99 -4.66
C ALA A 175 2.35 -14.03 -3.56
N VAL A 176 2.70 -12.79 -3.92
CA VAL A 176 3.22 -11.80 -2.97
C VAL A 176 2.15 -11.37 -1.97
N PHE A 177 0.92 -11.09 -2.42
CA PHE A 177 -0.18 -10.72 -1.52
C PHE A 177 -0.63 -11.90 -0.66
N SER A 178 -0.64 -13.13 -1.16
CA SER A 178 -0.91 -14.31 -0.33
C SER A 178 0.14 -14.47 0.76
N ALA A 179 1.42 -14.31 0.42
CA ALA A 179 2.50 -14.36 1.41
C ALA A 179 2.39 -13.22 2.44
N LEU A 180 2.06 -12.01 2.00
CA LEU A 180 1.85 -10.85 2.88
C LEU A 180 0.69 -11.07 3.84
N TYR A 181 -0.47 -11.51 3.35
CA TYR A 181 -1.65 -11.77 4.18
C TYR A 181 -1.43 -12.98 5.10
N GLY A 182 -0.71 -14.01 4.65
CA GLY A 182 -0.29 -15.13 5.49
C GLY A 182 0.66 -14.70 6.61
N PHE A 183 1.63 -13.82 6.30
CA PHE A 183 2.50 -13.22 7.30
C PHE A 183 1.70 -12.40 8.34
N ILE A 184 0.72 -11.62 7.89
CA ILE A 184 -0.14 -10.85 8.78
C ILE A 184 -0.97 -11.75 9.67
N TYR A 185 -1.51 -12.86 9.15
CA TYR A 185 -2.20 -13.85 9.97
C TYR A 185 -1.33 -14.34 11.13
N VAL A 186 -0.07 -14.69 10.85
CA VAL A 186 0.89 -15.11 11.88
C VAL A 186 1.14 -13.97 12.87
N LEU A 187 1.33 -12.74 12.39
CA LEU A 187 1.54 -11.57 13.24
C LEU A 187 0.37 -11.35 14.21
N LEU A 188 -0.88 -11.51 13.73
CA LEU A 188 -2.08 -11.38 14.56
C LEU A 188 -2.25 -12.52 15.57
N ARG A 189 -1.62 -13.68 15.33
CA ARG A 189 -1.67 -14.85 16.24
C ARG A 189 -0.62 -14.80 17.34
N VAL A 190 0.52 -14.15 17.09
CA VAL A 190 1.65 -14.12 18.02
C VAL A 190 1.51 -12.95 19.01
N GLU A 191 0.92 -13.21 20.18
CA GLU A 191 0.69 -12.18 21.20
C GLU A 191 1.99 -11.58 21.79
N ALA A 192 3.00 -12.42 22.05
CA ALA A 192 4.17 -12.04 22.86
C ALA A 192 5.34 -11.44 22.06
N TYR A 193 5.39 -11.64 20.74
CA TYR A 193 6.54 -11.25 19.91
C TYR A 193 6.18 -10.34 18.74
N ALA A 194 4.99 -9.75 18.75
CA ALA A 194 4.49 -8.99 17.60
C ALA A 194 5.39 -7.80 17.20
N LEU A 195 5.99 -7.10 18.18
CA LEU A 195 6.92 -6.00 17.90
C LEU A 195 8.18 -6.50 17.19
N LEU A 196 8.76 -7.59 17.67
CA LEU A 196 9.95 -8.21 17.06
C LEU A 196 9.66 -8.70 15.64
N VAL A 197 8.55 -9.42 15.45
CA VAL A 197 8.13 -9.96 14.15
C VAL A 197 7.84 -8.82 13.16
N GLY A 198 7.14 -7.77 13.60
CA GLY A 198 6.90 -6.57 12.80
C GLY A 198 8.19 -5.86 12.39
N ALA A 199 9.11 -5.63 13.33
CA ALA A 199 10.38 -4.97 13.06
C ALA A 199 11.25 -5.74 12.06
N ILE A 200 11.40 -7.06 12.25
CA ILE A 200 12.16 -7.92 11.31
C ILE A 200 11.52 -7.88 9.92
N ALA A 201 10.20 -7.99 9.84
CA ALA A 201 9.51 -7.95 8.56
C ALA A 201 9.64 -6.59 7.86
N SER A 202 9.50 -5.48 8.59
CA SER A 202 9.69 -4.14 8.04
C SER A 202 11.12 -3.93 7.56
N PHE A 203 12.12 -4.40 8.32
CA PHE A 203 13.52 -4.37 7.91
C PHE A 203 13.75 -5.18 6.62
N CYS A 204 13.29 -6.42 6.58
CA CYS A 204 13.41 -7.28 5.41
C CYS A 204 12.72 -6.69 4.18
N ALA A 205 11.54 -6.09 4.34
CA ALA A 205 10.81 -5.47 3.25
C ALA A 205 11.51 -4.23 2.70
N ILE A 206 12.06 -3.37 3.56
CA ILE A 206 12.86 -2.22 3.13
C ILE A 206 14.13 -2.71 2.43
N ALA A 207 14.83 -3.69 2.98
CA ALA A 207 16.01 -4.28 2.36
C ALA A 207 15.70 -4.87 0.98
N ALA A 208 14.58 -5.59 0.84
CA ALA A 208 14.12 -6.12 -0.44
C ALA A 208 13.77 -4.99 -1.43
N ALA A 209 13.08 -3.95 -0.98
CA ALA A 209 12.77 -2.78 -1.80
C ALA A 209 14.05 -2.10 -2.30
N MET A 210 15.02 -1.84 -1.42
CA MET A 210 16.32 -1.27 -1.79
C MET A 210 17.07 -2.17 -2.80
N TYR A 211 17.11 -3.47 -2.57
CA TYR A 211 17.77 -4.41 -3.48
C TYR A 211 17.11 -4.46 -4.86
N ILE A 212 15.78 -4.49 -4.92
CA ILE A 212 15.00 -4.52 -6.16
C ILE A 212 15.16 -3.23 -6.96
N THR A 213 15.17 -2.09 -6.26
CA THR A 213 15.17 -0.75 -6.88
C THR A 213 16.58 -0.21 -7.20
N ARG A 214 17.65 -0.92 -6.81
CA ARG A 214 19.04 -0.45 -6.95
C ARG A 214 19.47 -0.10 -8.38
N ASN A 215 18.88 -0.72 -9.39
CA ASN A 215 19.24 -0.54 -10.80
C ASN A 215 18.23 0.34 -11.57
N VAL A 216 17.36 1.06 -10.86
CA VAL A 216 16.34 1.92 -11.47
C VAL A 216 16.96 3.28 -11.78
N ASP A 217 16.84 3.75 -13.01
CA ASP A 217 17.23 5.12 -13.38
C ASP A 217 16.14 6.11 -12.91
N TRP A 218 16.40 6.77 -11.78
CA TRP A 218 15.48 7.70 -11.14
C TRP A 218 15.38 9.06 -11.83
N TYR A 219 16.42 9.42 -12.59
CA TYR A 219 16.59 10.78 -13.11
C TYR A 219 16.23 10.90 -14.59
N GLY A 220 15.88 9.80 -15.26
CA GLY A 220 15.58 9.81 -16.69
C GLY A 220 16.74 10.43 -17.46
N ALA A 221 17.97 10.04 -17.10
CA ALA A 221 19.21 10.55 -17.69
C ALA A 221 19.43 9.95 -19.09
N GLY A 222 18.41 10.08 -19.93
CA GLY A 222 18.50 10.03 -21.38
C GLY A 222 18.21 11.41 -21.95
N ALA A 223 18.83 12.46 -21.40
CA ALA A 223 19.03 13.66 -22.20
C ALA A 223 20.06 13.27 -23.26
N PRO A 224 19.74 13.32 -24.57
CA PRO A 224 20.77 13.21 -25.57
C PRO A 224 21.75 14.33 -25.24
N ALA A 225 23.02 13.98 -25.00
CA ALA A 225 24.08 14.98 -25.05
C ALA A 225 23.82 15.78 -26.32
N PRO A 226 23.66 17.12 -26.26
CA PRO A 226 23.35 17.90 -27.43
C PRO A 226 24.38 17.49 -28.47
N ALA A 227 23.90 16.84 -29.54
CA ALA A 227 24.73 16.52 -30.68
C ALA A 227 25.38 17.85 -31.01
N VAL A 228 26.71 17.91 -30.86
CA VAL A 228 27.50 19.06 -31.25
C VAL A 228 27.25 19.17 -32.75
N ALA A 229 26.22 19.94 -33.10
CA ALA A 229 25.87 20.28 -34.45
C ALA A 229 27.12 20.95 -35.01
N GLY A 230 27.63 20.41 -36.11
CA GLY A 230 28.91 20.76 -36.67
C GLY A 230 29.16 22.26 -36.66
N GLY A 231 30.33 22.67 -36.17
CA GLY A 231 30.73 24.06 -36.20
C GLY A 231 31.93 24.33 -35.29
N ALA A 232 33.08 24.49 -35.94
CA ALA A 232 34.28 25.17 -35.45
C ALA A 232 35.02 24.55 -34.24
N ILE A 233 36.22 24.03 -34.53
CA ILE A 233 37.32 24.02 -33.57
C ILE A 233 37.45 25.45 -33.02
N PRO A 234 37.33 25.69 -31.70
CA PRO A 234 37.59 27.00 -31.15
C PRO A 234 39.03 27.39 -31.52
N PRO A 235 39.27 28.59 -32.09
CA PRO A 235 40.62 28.99 -32.47
C PRO A 235 41.52 28.88 -31.24
N SER A 236 42.68 28.26 -31.42
CA SER A 236 43.73 28.19 -30.39
C SER A 236 43.94 29.58 -29.80
N PRO A 237 44.11 29.72 -28.47
CA PRO A 237 44.37 31.01 -27.86
C PRO A 237 45.53 31.67 -28.58
N GLN A 238 45.27 32.77 -29.29
CA GLN A 238 46.33 33.55 -29.90
C GLN A 238 47.13 34.15 -28.76
N VAL A 239 48.33 33.62 -28.54
CA VAL A 239 49.35 34.24 -27.69
C VAL A 239 49.66 35.59 -28.33
N ARG A 240 49.13 36.67 -27.76
CA ARG A 240 49.49 38.03 -28.15
C ARG A 240 50.86 38.32 -27.57
N ASP A 241 51.88 38.34 -28.42
CA ASP A 241 53.22 38.85 -28.11
C ASP A 241 53.19 40.38 -28.06
N SER A 242 52.37 40.96 -27.17
CA SER A 242 52.14 42.41 -27.08
C SER A 242 53.07 43.12 -26.09
N TRP A 243 54.35 42.75 -26.05
CA TRP A 243 55.33 43.38 -25.15
C TRP A 243 56.59 43.89 -25.84
N LEU A 244 56.63 43.98 -27.18
CA LEU A 244 57.83 44.46 -27.87
C LEU A 244 57.75 45.74 -28.70
N GLU A 245 56.61 46.39 -28.95
CA GLU A 245 56.61 47.73 -29.57
C GLU A 245 55.45 48.62 -29.09
#